data_AF-A0A0G1TAK1-F1
#
_entry.id   AF-A0A0G1TAK1-F1
#
_cell.length_a   1.000
_cell.length_b   1.000
_cell.length_c   1.000
_cell.angle_alpha   90.00
_cell.angle_beta   90.00
_cell.angle_gamma   90.00
#
_symmetry.space_group_name_H-M   'P 1'
#
loop_
_entity.id
_entity.type
_entity.pdbx_description
1 polymer ?
#
loop_
_entity_poly.entity_id
_entity_poly.type
_entity_poly.pdbx_seq_one_letter_code
_entity_poly.pdbx_strand_id
1 'polypeptide(L)'
;LAQVVVVDPFEEGIDIHYMVNVTGHGWRKLMRAARDFAYVINRVPTPQPIFEFIQQQSGNDDSEMYGNFNMGAGFAIFLPQKDVDTAIEIVRDNHFMDTLNAGVVQEGPRQVIIQPKNLVFSGETLDVR
;
A
#
# COMPACT_ATOMS: atom_id res chain seq x y z
N LEU A 1 -10.58 6.05 10.89
CA LEU A 1 -10.04 4.78 10.37
C LEU A 1 -10.21 4.80 8.86
N ALA A 2 -9.11 4.98 8.12
CA ALA A 2 -9.13 4.86 6.66
C ALA A 2 -8.49 3.50 6.27
N GLN A 3 -8.94 2.88 5.19
CA GLN A 3 -8.52 1.55 4.73
C GLN A 3 -7.78 1.65 3.39
N VAL A 4 -6.80 0.78 3.10
CA VAL A 4 -5.99 0.81 1.87
C VAL A 4 -6.53 -0.15 0.80
N VAL A 5 -6.92 0.36 -0.38
CA VAL A 5 -7.47 -0.39 -1.54
C VAL A 5 -6.72 0.00 -2.84
N VAL A 6 -6.49 -0.88 -3.82
CA VAL A 6 -5.55 -0.63 -4.96
C VAL A 6 -6.30 -0.43 -6.30
N VAL A 7 -6.62 0.80 -6.77
CA VAL A 7 -7.44 0.98 -8.02
C VAL A 7 -7.45 2.38 -8.71
N ASP A 8 -7.72 2.42 -10.02
CA ASP A 8 -8.00 3.59 -10.91
C ASP A 8 -9.46 4.13 -10.73
N PRO A 9 -9.84 5.36 -11.18
CA PRO A 9 -10.90 6.14 -10.54
C PRO A 9 -12.32 5.62 -10.71
N PHE A 10 -13.05 5.66 -9.60
CA PHE A 10 -14.46 5.30 -9.45
C PHE A 10 -15.38 6.49 -9.81
N GLU A 11 -16.43 6.25 -10.60
CA GLU A 11 -17.49 7.23 -10.89
C GLU A 11 -18.71 7.14 -9.94
N GLU A 12 -18.69 6.29 -8.92
CA GLU A 12 -19.85 6.09 -8.04
C GLU A 12 -19.50 6.26 -6.56
N GLY A 13 -20.09 7.26 -5.89
CA GLY A 13 -20.49 7.24 -4.47
C GLY A 13 -19.45 7.01 -3.36
N ILE A 14 -18.19 6.72 -3.67
CA ILE A 14 -17.15 6.37 -2.70
C ILE A 14 -16.42 7.63 -2.24
N ASP A 15 -16.32 7.81 -0.92
CA ASP A 15 -15.58 8.91 -0.30
C ASP A 15 -14.07 8.58 -0.27
N ILE A 16 -13.35 8.97 -1.32
CA ILE A 16 -11.90 8.77 -1.41
C ILE A 16 -11.17 9.91 -0.70
N HIS A 17 -10.39 9.58 0.33
CA HIS A 17 -9.61 10.56 1.11
C HIS A 17 -8.22 10.79 0.53
N TYR A 18 -7.60 9.76 -0.04
CA TYR A 18 -6.27 9.85 -0.65
C TYR A 18 -6.03 8.70 -1.62
N MET A 19 -5.13 8.90 -2.60
CA MET A 19 -4.71 7.87 -3.54
C MET A 19 -3.20 8.02 -3.81
N VAL A 20 -2.50 6.91 -4.02
CA VAL A 20 -1.07 6.91 -4.31
C VAL A 20 -0.66 5.75 -5.20
N ASN A 21 0.16 6.06 -6.21
CA ASN A 21 0.88 5.05 -6.99
C ASN A 21 2.09 4.56 -6.18
N VAL A 22 2.18 3.26 -5.98
CA VAL A 22 3.33 2.61 -5.32
C VAL A 22 4.34 2.24 -6.41
N THR A 23 5.31 3.12 -6.62
CA THR A 23 6.36 2.96 -7.64
C THR A 23 7.75 2.93 -6.97
N GLY A 24 8.69 3.81 -7.36
CA GLY A 24 9.96 3.95 -6.62
C GLY A 24 9.73 4.34 -5.16
N HIS A 25 10.67 4.00 -4.26
CA HIS A 25 10.51 4.09 -2.80
C HIS A 25 9.44 3.14 -2.22
N GLY A 26 8.91 2.23 -3.05
CA GLY A 26 8.05 1.13 -2.64
C GLY A 26 6.93 1.55 -1.69
N TRP A 27 6.78 0.78 -0.62
CA TRP A 27 5.71 0.94 0.37
C TRP A 27 5.88 2.18 1.25
N ARG A 28 7.05 2.83 1.27
CA ARG A 28 7.23 4.11 1.98
C ARG A 28 6.31 5.19 1.41
N LYS A 29 5.89 5.08 0.14
CA LYS A 29 4.94 6.02 -0.47
C LYS A 29 3.57 6.07 0.19
N LEU A 30 3.18 5.05 0.96
CA LEU A 30 1.91 5.06 1.69
C LEU A 30 1.83 6.22 2.69
N MET A 31 2.95 6.59 3.31
CA MET A 31 3.03 7.68 4.30
C MET A 31 3.34 9.06 3.70
N ARG A 32 2.92 9.30 2.45
CA ARG A 32 3.18 10.56 1.74
C ARG A 32 2.21 11.70 2.12
N ALA A 33 1.11 11.39 2.80
CA ALA A 33 0.21 12.44 3.29
C ALA A 33 0.95 13.39 4.25
N ALA A 34 0.60 14.69 4.21
CA ALA A 34 1.29 15.71 5.01
C ALA A 34 1.06 15.57 6.52
N ARG A 35 -0.02 14.89 6.92
CA ARG A 35 -0.38 14.62 8.31
C ARG A 35 0.36 13.39 8.83
N ASP A 36 0.64 13.39 10.12
CA ASP A 36 1.28 12.23 10.76
C ASP A 36 0.25 11.15 11.04
N PHE A 37 0.46 10.01 10.39
CA PHE A 37 -0.34 8.82 10.52
C PHE A 37 0.54 7.58 10.54
N ALA A 38 0.08 6.57 11.27
CA ALA A 38 0.60 5.22 11.18
C ALA A 38 -0.25 4.41 10.19
N TYR A 39 0.42 3.85 9.19
CA TYR A 39 -0.15 3.02 8.13
C TYR A 39 0.11 1.55 8.46
N VAL A 40 -0.88 0.87 9.02
CA VAL A 40 -0.75 -0.51 9.51
C VAL A 40 -1.26 -1.47 8.46
N ILE A 41 -0.33 -2.18 7.83
CA ILE A 41 -0.59 -3.15 6.77
C ILE A 41 -0.60 -4.55 7.39
N ASN A 42 -1.76 -5.21 7.32
CA ASN A 42 -1.97 -6.56 7.83
C ASN A 42 -2.02 -7.61 6.71
N ARG A 43 -2.19 -7.17 5.45
CA ARG A 43 -2.23 -8.03 4.26
C ARG A 43 -1.41 -7.40 3.15
N VAL A 44 -0.59 -8.22 2.51
CA VAL A 44 0.19 -7.85 1.32
C VAL A 44 -0.25 -8.76 0.17
N PRO A 45 -0.27 -8.26 -1.08
CA PRO A 45 -0.52 -9.13 -2.22
C PRO A 45 0.64 -10.11 -2.40
N THR A 46 0.39 -11.19 -3.13
CA THR A 46 1.46 -12.07 -3.60
C THR A 46 2.27 -11.32 -4.66
N PRO A 47 3.58 -11.09 -4.45
CA PRO A 47 4.41 -10.43 -5.46
C PRO A 47 4.52 -11.29 -6.72
N GLN A 48 4.63 -10.66 -7.89
CA GLN A 48 4.91 -11.36 -9.14
C GLN A 48 6.27 -12.09 -9.06
N PRO A 49 6.46 -13.23 -9.75
CA PRO A 49 7.70 -14.04 -9.68
C PRO A 49 9.00 -13.27 -9.97
N ILE A 50 8.92 -12.18 -10.72
CA ILE A 50 10.08 -11.32 -11.00
C ILE A 50 10.68 -10.71 -9.72
N PHE A 51 9.88 -10.43 -8.70
CA PHE A 51 10.39 -9.87 -7.45
C PHE A 51 11.17 -10.89 -6.64
N GLU A 52 10.74 -12.15 -6.63
CA GLU A 52 11.50 -13.24 -6.04
C GLU A 52 12.85 -13.42 -6.76
N PHE A 53 12.84 -13.40 -8.09
CA PHE A 53 14.07 -13.45 -8.89
C PHE A 53 15.01 -12.29 -8.55
N ILE A 54 14.50 -11.05 -8.51
CA ILE A 54 15.30 -9.86 -8.15
C ILE A 54 15.89 -10.02 -6.75
N GLN A 55 15.10 -10.45 -5.77
CA GLN A 55 15.55 -10.63 -4.39
C GLN A 55 16.70 -11.65 -4.31
N GLN A 56 16.54 -12.79 -4.98
CA GLN A 56 17.57 -13.84 -5.03
C GLN A 56 18.86 -13.37 -5.72
N GLN A 57 18.76 -12.63 -6.83
CA GLN A 57 19.94 -12.17 -7.58
C GLN A 57 20.67 -10.99 -6.92
N SER A 58 19.94 -10.11 -6.24
CA SER A 58 20.52 -8.94 -5.56
C SER A 58 21.05 -9.27 -4.16
N GLY A 59 20.50 -10.32 -3.52
CA GLY A 59 20.75 -10.59 -2.10
C GLY A 59 20.01 -9.63 -1.17
N ASN A 60 19.05 -8.86 -1.69
CA ASN A 60 18.29 -7.89 -0.92
C ASN A 60 17.41 -8.58 0.14
N ASP A 61 17.27 -7.93 1.29
CA ASP A 61 16.32 -8.36 2.31
C ASP A 61 14.89 -7.81 2.05
N ASP A 62 13.92 -8.23 2.87
CA ASP A 62 12.53 -7.77 2.72
C ASP A 62 12.40 -6.24 2.94
N SER A 63 13.25 -5.62 3.76
CA SER A 63 13.25 -4.16 3.99
C SER A 63 13.64 -3.41 2.72
N GLU A 64 14.67 -3.88 2.03
CA GLU A 64 15.12 -3.34 0.75
C GLU A 64 14.08 -3.59 -0.35
N MET A 65 13.50 -4.79 -0.38
CA MET A 65 12.48 -5.15 -1.37
C MET A 65 11.24 -4.28 -1.24
N TYR A 66 10.63 -4.19 -0.05
CA TYR A 66 9.44 -3.36 0.19
C TYR A 66 9.75 -1.86 0.22
N GLY A 67 11.00 -1.48 0.47
CA GLY A 67 11.46 -0.10 0.45
C GLY A 67 11.70 0.45 -0.95
N ASN A 68 11.95 -0.41 -1.95
CA ASN A 68 12.33 0.02 -3.30
C ASN A 68 11.31 -0.40 -4.37
N PHE A 69 10.61 -1.52 -4.16
CA PHE A 69 9.66 -2.08 -5.11
C PHE A 69 8.24 -2.08 -4.56
N ASN A 70 7.27 -2.19 -5.46
CA ASN A 70 5.86 -2.23 -5.11
C ASN A 70 5.42 -3.57 -4.53
N MET A 71 6.20 -4.63 -4.74
CA MET A 71 5.95 -5.98 -4.23
C MET A 71 4.52 -6.48 -4.50
N GLY A 72 3.98 -6.15 -5.68
CA GLY A 72 2.65 -6.56 -6.12
C GLY A 72 1.52 -5.55 -5.84
N ALA A 73 1.74 -4.54 -4.99
CA ALA A 73 0.76 -3.50 -4.74
C ALA A 73 1.10 -2.26 -5.57
N GLY A 74 0.52 -2.09 -6.77
CA GLY A 74 0.88 -0.97 -7.67
C GLY A 74 0.21 0.38 -7.33
N PHE A 75 -0.89 0.35 -6.59
CA PHE A 75 -1.73 1.50 -6.27
C PHE A 75 -2.28 1.38 -4.85
N ALA A 76 -2.71 2.47 -4.23
CA ALA A 76 -3.35 2.48 -2.92
C ALA A 76 -4.33 3.65 -2.82
N ILE A 77 -5.46 3.42 -2.16
CA ILE A 77 -6.62 4.29 -2.00
C ILE A 77 -6.97 4.24 -0.53
N PHE A 78 -7.20 5.40 0.06
CA PHE A 78 -7.55 5.56 1.46
C PHE A 78 -8.99 6.04 1.52
N LEU A 79 -9.86 5.24 2.13
CA LEU A 79 -11.29 5.52 2.19
C LEU A 79 -11.89 5.08 3.55
N PRO A 80 -13.05 5.63 3.96
CA PRO A 80 -13.77 5.17 5.15
C PRO A 80 -14.09 3.68 5.09
N GLN A 81 -14.08 3.02 6.25
CA GLN A 81 -14.39 1.58 6.35
C GLN A 81 -15.72 1.19 5.69
N LYS A 82 -16.73 2.07 5.76
CA LYS A 82 -18.06 1.83 5.17
C LYS A 82 -18.05 1.67 3.64
N ASP A 83 -17.02 2.18 2.96
CA ASP A 83 -16.97 2.20 1.48
C ASP A 83 -16.01 1.13 0.92
N VAL A 84 -15.36 0.33 1.78
CA VAL A 84 -14.36 -0.68 1.38
C VAL A 84 -14.96 -1.76 0.50
N ASP A 85 -16.07 -2.35 0.94
CA ASP A 85 -16.67 -3.50 0.25
C ASP A 85 -17.16 -3.08 -1.14
N THR A 86 -17.83 -1.93 -1.22
CA THR A 86 -18.25 -1.31 -2.49
C THR A 86 -17.05 -1.02 -3.40
N ALA A 87 -15.96 -0.46 -2.87
CA ALA A 87 -14.76 -0.21 -3.66
C ALA A 87 -14.21 -1.52 -4.26
N ILE A 88 -14.10 -2.58 -3.46
CA ILE A 88 -13.61 -3.90 -3.90
C ILE A 88 -14.53 -4.51 -4.97
N GLU A 89 -15.85 -4.42 -4.79
CA GLU A 89 -16.84 -4.91 -5.75
C GLU A 89 -16.70 -4.20 -7.09
N ILE A 90 -16.61 -2.87 -7.09
CA ILE A 90 -16.48 -2.11 -8.34
C ILE A 90 -15.18 -2.46 -9.07
N VAL A 91 -14.06 -2.72 -8.37
CA VAL A 91 -12.84 -3.19 -9.06
C VAL A 91 -13.06 -4.53 -9.72
N ARG A 92 -13.63 -5.48 -8.96
CA ARG A 92 -13.82 -6.85 -9.41
C ARG A 92 -14.68 -6.91 -10.66
N ASP A 93 -15.69 -6.04 -10.74
CA ASP A 93 -16.65 -6.01 -11.84
C ASP A 93 -16.10 -5.28 -13.09
N ASN A 94 -15.23 -4.28 -12.91
CA ASN A 94 -14.77 -3.43 -14.01
C ASN A 94 -13.34 -3.74 -14.50
N HIS A 95 -12.54 -4.46 -13.72
CA HIS A 95 -11.12 -4.66 -14.01
C HIS A 95 -10.62 -6.06 -13.62
N PHE A 96 -9.77 -6.66 -14.45
CA PHE A 96 -9.07 -7.93 -14.17
C PHE A 96 -7.94 -7.77 -13.13
N MET A 97 -8.12 -6.94 -12.10
CA MET A 97 -7.10 -6.64 -11.11
C MET A 97 -7.44 -7.25 -9.75
N ASP A 98 -6.47 -7.94 -9.16
CA ASP A 98 -6.58 -8.40 -7.79
C ASP A 98 -6.65 -7.20 -6.84
N THR A 99 -7.66 -7.20 -5.98
CA THR A 99 -7.91 -6.13 -5.01
C THR A 99 -8.01 -6.72 -3.62
N LEU A 100 -7.43 -6.03 -2.64
CA LEU A 100 -7.46 -6.45 -1.24
C LEU A 100 -7.60 -5.25 -0.32
N ASN A 101 -8.31 -5.44 0.78
CA ASN A 101 -8.23 -4.55 1.93
C ASN A 101 -6.91 -4.85 2.68
N ALA A 102 -5.94 -3.93 2.58
CA ALA A 102 -4.56 -4.14 3.03
C ALA A 102 -4.33 -3.84 4.51
N GLY A 103 -5.24 -3.09 5.14
CA GLY A 103 -5.09 -2.61 6.51
C GLY A 103 -5.56 -1.17 6.67
N VAL A 104 -5.14 -0.55 7.78
CA VAL A 104 -5.74 0.66 8.33
C VAL A 104 -4.76 1.82 8.48
N VAL A 105 -5.30 3.03 8.47
CA VAL A 105 -4.62 4.26 8.86
C VAL A 105 -5.20 4.76 10.18
N GLN A 106 -4.31 5.07 11.12
CA GLN A 106 -4.62 5.59 12.44
C GLN A 106 -3.73 6.79 12.78
N GLU A 107 -4.18 7.62 13.72
CA GLU A 107 -3.35 8.69 14.27
C GLU A 107 -2.13 8.11 14.99
N GLY A 108 -0.99 8.77 14.83
CA GLY A 108 0.28 8.30 15.38
C GLY A 108 1.48 8.91 14.65
N PRO A 109 2.70 8.49 14.99
CA PRO A 109 3.89 8.95 14.27
C PRO A 109 3.81 8.52 12.80
N ARG A 110 4.40 9.33 11.91
CA ARG A 110 4.49 9.01 10.49
C ARG A 110 5.31 7.75 10.27
N GLN A 111 4.63 6.65 9.92
CA GLN A 111 5.30 5.37 9.68
C GLN A 111 4.44 4.40 8.87
N VAL A 112 5.09 3.46 8.18
CA VAL A 112 4.45 2.30 7.56
C VAL A 112 4.87 1.05 8.31
N ILE A 113 3.90 0.27 8.79
CA ILE A 113 4.12 -0.99 9.51
C ILE A 113 3.59 -2.12 8.64
N ILE A 114 4.45 -3.03 8.19
CA ILE A 114 4.07 -4.19 7.38
C ILE A 114 4.16 -5.43 8.28
N GLN A 115 3.04 -5.73 8.95
CA GLN A 115 3.01 -6.77 9.99
C GLN A 115 3.40 -8.15 9.49
N PRO A 116 2.93 -8.64 8.32
CA PRO A 116 3.32 -9.96 7.82
C PRO A 116 4.82 -10.12 7.54
N LYS A 117 5.55 -9.00 7.42
CA LYS A 117 6.98 -8.95 7.15
C LYS A 117 7.82 -8.51 8.34
N ASN A 118 7.18 -8.17 9.48
CA ASN A 118 7.85 -7.58 10.64
C ASN A 118 8.69 -6.33 10.29
N LEU A 119 8.21 -5.50 9.36
CA LEU A 119 8.91 -4.29 8.91
C LEU A 119 8.24 -3.00 9.42
N VAL A 120 9.08 -2.01 9.72
CA VAL A 120 8.64 -0.64 10.04
C VAL A 120 9.51 0.35 9.27
N PHE A 121 8.87 1.23 8.50
CA PHE A 121 9.51 2.40 7.89
C PHE A 121 9.07 3.66 8.63
N SER A 122 10.01 4.41 9.20
CA SER A 122 9.74 5.71 9.80
C SER A 122 9.65 6.80 8.72
N GLY A 123 8.98 7.91 9.02
CA GLY A 123 8.85 9.05 8.11
C GLY A 123 10.19 9.62 7.61
N GLU A 124 11.27 9.46 8.38
CA GLU A 124 12.63 9.88 8.00
C GLU A 124 13.16 9.12 6.77
N THR A 125 12.65 7.91 6.52
CA THR A 125 13.06 7.08 5.38
C THR A 125 12.38 7.45 4.07
N LEU A 126 11.43 8.39 4.07
CA LEU A 126 10.70 8.80 2.88
C LEU A 126 11.56 9.60 1.89
N ASP A 127 12.47 10.43 2.41
CA ASP A 127 13.27 11.38 1.63
C ASP A 127 14.62 10.82 1.16
N VAL A 128 14.88 9.52 1.36
CA VAL A 128 16.17 8.92 1.00
C VAL A 128 16.32 8.97 -0.52
N ARG A 129 17.31 9.75 -0.97
CA ARG A 129 17.71 9.95 -2.37
C ARG A 129 18.72 8.91 -2.80
#